data_AF-L8WKY3-F1
#
_entry.id   AF-L8WKY3-F1
#
_cell.length_a   1.000
_cell.length_b   1.000
_cell.length_c   1.000
_cell.angle_alpha   90.00
_cell.angle_beta   90.00
_cell.angle_gamma   90.00
#
_symmetry.space_group_name_H-M   'P 1'
#
loop_
_entity.id
_entity.type
_entity.pdbx_description
1 polymer ?
#
loop_
_entity_poly.entity_id
_entity_poly.type
_entity_poly.pdbx_seq_one_letter_code
_entity_poly.pdbx_strand_id
1 'polypeptide(L)'
;MTTPHDLALAQASLVHEASLALPGEFSQCTYDLGYIKQAVYLCLSCPDGQGRGVCASCSIGCHAGEQRRNDHEQIELFPKRHFRCDCPTSGLGHGCSLKPSPLAPSTSKLPINHENAYSQNFFRGGRFCRCAQKYDAKTERETMVQCLSCEVSFAGGSSKV
;
A
#
# COMPACT_ATOMS: atom_id res chain seq x y z
N MET A 1 -37.31 12.70 -4.54
CA MET A 1 -36.57 12.68 -3.26
C MET A 1 -36.08 11.26 -3.08
N THR A 2 -34.77 11.04 -3.00
CA THR A 2 -34.19 9.72 -2.72
C THR A 2 -34.54 9.32 -1.29
N THR A 3 -35.13 8.15 -1.12
CA THR A 3 -35.50 7.64 0.21
C THR A 3 -34.30 7.00 0.91
N PRO A 4 -34.32 6.84 2.24
CA PRO A 4 -33.28 6.09 2.96
C PRO A 4 -33.11 4.66 2.44
N HIS A 5 -34.18 4.05 1.93
CA HIS A 5 -34.14 2.73 1.31
C HIS A 5 -33.38 2.75 -0.01
N ASP A 6 -33.63 3.74 -0.87
CA ASP A 6 -32.90 3.91 -2.13
C ASP A 6 -31.40 4.11 -1.89
N LEU A 7 -31.04 4.86 -0.83
CA LEU A 7 -29.64 5.05 -0.45
C LEU A 7 -28.99 3.75 0.04
N ALA A 8 -29.69 2.96 0.85
CA ALA A 8 -29.19 1.67 1.32
C ALA A 8 -28.95 0.67 0.18
N LEU A 9 -29.86 0.64 -0.81
CA LEU A 9 -29.71 -0.17 -2.02
C LEU A 9 -28.51 0.28 -2.86
N ALA A 10 -28.36 1.59 -3.06
CA ALA A 10 -27.20 2.14 -3.77
C ALA A 10 -25.88 1.81 -3.06
N GLN A 11 -25.83 1.94 -1.74
CA GLN A 11 -24.66 1.56 -0.94
C GLN A 11 -24.35 0.07 -1.08
N ALA A 12 -25.35 -0.80 -0.99
CA ALA A 12 -25.16 -2.24 -1.15
C ALA A 12 -24.61 -2.61 -2.54
N SER A 13 -25.07 -1.94 -3.60
CA SER A 13 -24.54 -2.13 -4.96
C SER A 13 -23.07 -1.75 -5.05
N LEU A 14 -22.69 -0.58 -4.51
CA LEU A 14 -21.30 -0.12 -4.52
C LEU A 14 -20.39 -1.05 -3.70
N VAL A 15 -20.84 -1.52 -2.55
CA VAL A 15 -20.09 -2.48 -1.73
C VAL A 15 -19.92 -3.80 -2.46
N HIS A 16 -20.97 -4.27 -3.16
CA HIS A 16 -20.89 -5.47 -3.96
C HIS A 16 -19.86 -5.34 -5.09
N GLU A 17 -19.92 -4.28 -5.88
CA GLU A 17 -18.96 -3.99 -6.95
C GLU A 17 -17.53 -3.87 -6.41
N ALA A 18 -17.34 -3.18 -5.28
CA ALA A 18 -16.05 -3.07 -4.62
C ALA A 18 -15.50 -4.44 -4.17
N SER A 19 -16.35 -5.32 -3.63
CA SER A 19 -15.94 -6.67 -3.20
C SER A 19 -15.51 -7.56 -4.36
N LEU A 20 -16.07 -7.36 -5.56
CA LEU A 20 -15.67 -8.07 -6.78
C LEU A 20 -14.31 -7.59 -7.30
N ALA A 21 -14.05 -6.28 -7.21
CA ALA A 21 -12.80 -5.67 -7.66
C ALA A 21 -11.63 -5.93 -6.67
N LEU A 22 -11.93 -5.95 -5.38
CA LEU A 22 -10.96 -6.02 -4.30
C LEU A 22 -11.37 -7.13 -3.30
N PRO A 23 -11.01 -8.40 -3.56
CA PRO A 23 -11.40 -9.51 -2.71
C PRO A 23 -10.66 -9.45 -1.36
N GLY A 24 -11.39 -9.23 -0.27
CA GLY A 24 -10.86 -9.23 1.10
C GLY A 24 -11.57 -8.26 2.03
N GLU A 25 -11.29 -8.38 3.34
CA GLU A 25 -11.78 -7.44 4.34
C GLU A 25 -10.73 -6.35 4.62
N PHE A 26 -11.01 -5.10 4.23
CA PHE A 26 -10.09 -3.96 4.40
C PHE A 26 -10.17 -3.31 5.80
N SER A 27 -10.69 -4.04 6.78
CA SER A 27 -10.92 -3.55 8.13
C SER A 27 -9.68 -3.64 9.04
N GLN A 28 -8.65 -4.37 8.64
CA GLN A 28 -7.49 -4.66 9.49
C GLN A 28 -6.14 -4.47 8.77
N CYS A 29 -5.18 -3.89 9.49
CA CYS A 29 -3.79 -3.78 9.05
C CYS A 29 -3.07 -5.14 9.14
N THR A 30 -2.30 -5.49 8.11
CA THR A 30 -1.58 -6.79 8.05
C THR A 30 -0.26 -6.83 8.82
N TYR A 31 0.15 -5.73 9.49
CA TYR A 31 1.43 -5.69 10.21
C TYR A 31 1.57 -6.85 11.21
N ASP A 32 0.52 -7.21 11.96
CA ASP A 32 0.61 -8.27 12.98
C ASP A 32 0.61 -9.68 12.38
N LEU A 33 0.30 -9.83 11.09
CA LEU A 33 0.44 -11.08 10.36
C LEU A 33 1.91 -11.39 10.00
N GLY A 34 2.83 -10.45 10.24
CA GLY A 34 4.25 -10.62 9.94
C GLY A 34 4.57 -10.45 8.46
N TYR A 35 5.54 -11.23 7.96
CA TYR A 35 5.97 -11.20 6.57
C TYR A 35 5.15 -12.18 5.74
N ILE A 36 4.30 -11.64 4.87
CA ILE A 36 3.39 -12.43 4.03
C ILE A 36 3.53 -12.02 2.56
N LYS A 37 2.90 -12.80 1.67
CA LYS A 37 2.66 -12.36 0.29
C LYS A 37 1.40 -11.49 0.27
N GLN A 38 1.53 -10.23 -0.13
CA GLN A 38 0.40 -9.28 -0.17
C GLN A 38 0.61 -8.19 -1.21
N ALA A 39 -0.48 -7.58 -1.69
CA ALA A 39 -0.41 -6.35 -2.46
C ALA A 39 0.19 -5.22 -1.60
N VAL A 40 1.12 -4.46 -2.18
CA VAL A 40 1.81 -3.37 -1.50
C VAL A 40 1.56 -2.06 -2.22
N TYR A 41 1.22 -1.03 -1.47
CA TYR A 41 1.01 0.33 -1.97
C TYR A 41 2.15 1.22 -1.46
N LEU A 42 2.77 1.96 -2.37
CA LEU A 42 3.78 2.95 -2.04
C LEU A 42 3.11 4.31 -1.87
N CYS A 43 3.27 4.89 -0.68
CA CYS A 43 2.92 6.28 -0.40
C CYS A 43 4.00 7.21 -0.97
N LEU A 44 3.64 8.06 -1.93
CA LEU A 44 4.52 9.06 -2.54
C LEU A 44 4.57 10.37 -1.73
N SER A 45 3.54 10.64 -0.92
CA SER A 45 3.40 11.89 -0.15
C SER A 45 3.86 11.80 1.31
N CYS A 46 4.19 10.60 1.83
CA CYS A 46 4.58 10.43 3.22
C CYS A 46 5.97 11.07 3.46
N PRO A 47 6.14 11.93 4.49
CA PRO A 47 7.26 12.87 4.62
C PRO A 47 8.66 12.30 4.91
N ASP A 48 8.89 11.00 4.76
CA ASP A 48 10.13 10.35 5.21
C ASP A 48 11.12 9.99 4.08
N GLY A 49 10.80 10.31 2.81
CA GLY A 49 11.70 10.24 1.64
C GLY A 49 12.20 8.83 1.27
N GLN A 50 12.03 7.86 2.15
CA GLN A 50 12.30 6.44 1.96
C GLN A 50 10.95 5.80 1.66
N GLY A 51 10.70 5.42 0.41
CA GLY A 51 9.44 4.84 0.00
C GLY A 51 9.02 3.69 0.93
N ARG A 52 7.96 3.89 1.71
CA ARG A 52 7.40 2.87 2.62
C ARG A 52 6.21 2.19 1.96
N GLY A 53 6.11 0.88 2.16
CA GLY A 53 5.04 0.07 1.59
C GLY A 53 3.98 -0.22 2.62
N VAL A 54 2.72 0.03 2.27
CA VAL A 54 1.57 -0.24 3.14
C VAL A 54 0.67 -1.29 2.52
N CYS A 55 -0.05 -2.04 3.36
CA CYS A 55 -1.03 -3.02 2.90
C CYS A 55 -2.26 -2.36 2.28
N ALA A 56 -3.06 -3.14 1.56
CA ALA A 56 -4.29 -2.67 0.91
C ALA A 56 -5.29 -2.02 1.89
N SER A 57 -5.43 -2.54 3.11
CA SER A 57 -6.31 -1.94 4.11
C SER A 57 -5.81 -0.55 4.51
N CYS A 58 -4.51 -0.40 4.77
CA CYS A 58 -3.93 0.89 5.16
C CYS A 58 -3.90 1.90 4.01
N SER A 59 -3.73 1.47 2.76
CA SER A 59 -3.77 2.38 1.62
C SER A 59 -5.12 3.10 1.52
N ILE A 60 -6.21 2.45 1.97
CA ILE A 60 -7.55 3.01 2.01
C ILE A 60 -7.84 3.70 3.35
N GLY A 61 -7.69 3.00 4.48
CA GLY A 61 -8.16 3.48 5.79
C GLY A 61 -7.20 4.42 6.53
N CYS A 62 -5.94 4.53 6.10
CA CYS A 62 -4.94 5.40 6.73
C CYS A 62 -4.33 6.42 5.76
N HIS A 63 -4.17 6.05 4.49
CA HIS A 63 -3.41 6.83 3.51
C HIS A 63 -4.26 7.36 2.34
N ALA A 64 -5.55 7.03 2.31
CA ALA A 64 -6.52 7.69 1.43
C ALA A 64 -7.43 8.61 2.25
N GLY A 65 -7.87 9.72 1.67
CA GLY A 65 -8.91 10.54 2.28
C GLY A 65 -8.97 11.98 1.77
N GLU A 66 -10.19 12.47 1.58
CA GLU A 66 -10.49 13.88 1.35
C GLU A 66 -10.66 14.59 2.72
N GLN A 67 -10.23 15.86 2.82
CA GLN A 67 -10.13 16.72 4.03
C GLN A 67 -8.76 16.72 4.77
N ARG A 68 -7.76 17.32 4.11
CA ARG A 68 -6.54 17.98 4.66
C ARG A 68 -5.64 17.24 5.68
N ARG A 69 -5.88 15.96 6.02
CA ARG A 69 -4.96 15.20 6.89
C ARG A 69 -4.42 13.88 6.32
N ASN A 70 -5.05 13.26 5.31
CA ASN A 70 -4.65 11.94 4.79
C ASN A 70 -4.81 11.78 3.26
N ASP A 71 -4.71 12.86 2.47
CA ASP A 71 -4.71 12.75 1.00
C ASP A 71 -3.29 12.50 0.50
N HIS A 72 -2.84 11.24 0.56
CA HIS A 72 -1.53 10.87 0.05
C HIS A 72 -1.65 10.31 -1.36
N GLU A 73 -0.82 10.82 -2.26
CA GLU A 73 -0.62 10.21 -3.56
C GLU A 73 0.01 8.82 -3.34
N GLN A 74 -0.61 7.80 -3.92
CA GLN A 74 -0.21 6.40 -3.76
C GLN A 74 -0.17 5.70 -5.10
N ILE A 75 0.69 4.70 -5.21
CA ILE A 75 0.72 3.79 -6.35
C ILE A 75 0.81 2.34 -5.88
N GLU A 76 0.15 1.45 -6.60
CA GLU A 76 0.22 0.02 -6.35
C GLU A 76 1.52 -0.56 -6.92
N LEU A 77 2.26 -1.31 -6.10
CA LEU A 77 3.51 -1.99 -6.47
C LEU A 77 3.32 -3.48 -6.75
N PHE A 78 2.07 -3.93 -6.92
CA PHE A 78 1.65 -5.33 -7.07
C PHE A 78 2.02 -6.21 -5.85
N PRO A 79 1.66 -7.52 -5.85
CA PRO A 79 2.02 -8.40 -4.76
C PRO A 79 3.53 -8.54 -4.55
N LYS A 80 3.98 -8.26 -3.33
CA LYS A 80 5.35 -8.55 -2.86
C LYS A 80 5.36 -9.82 -2.03
N ARG A 81 6.48 -10.54 -2.05
CA ARG A 81 6.74 -11.70 -1.18
C ARG A 81 7.52 -11.25 0.04
N HIS A 82 7.32 -11.92 1.17
CA HIS A 82 8.03 -11.63 2.42
C HIS A 82 7.99 -10.13 2.77
N PHE A 83 6.81 -9.53 2.71
CA PHE A 83 6.63 -8.10 2.98
C PHE A 83 5.68 -7.92 4.15
N ARG A 84 6.06 -7.04 5.07
CA ARG A 84 5.27 -6.62 6.22
C ARG A 84 4.85 -5.17 6.06
N CYS A 85 3.59 -4.86 6.32
CA CYS A 85 3.08 -3.48 6.24
C CYS A 85 3.98 -2.52 7.05
N ASP A 86 4.33 -1.36 6.51
CA ASP A 86 5.10 -0.33 7.24
C ASP A 86 4.22 0.57 8.12
N CYS A 87 2.90 0.36 8.16
CA CYS A 87 1.97 1.12 9.00
C CYS A 87 1.70 0.42 10.35
N PRO A 88 1.97 1.02 11.53
CA PRO A 88 2.55 2.34 11.80
C PRO A 88 4.00 2.26 12.33
N THR A 89 4.95 1.78 11.53
CA THR A 89 6.36 1.78 11.94
C THR A 89 6.85 3.20 12.23
N SER A 90 7.95 3.33 12.97
CA SER A 90 8.56 4.62 13.27
C SER A 90 9.05 5.38 12.03
N GLY A 91 9.13 4.71 10.89
CA GLY A 91 9.36 5.30 9.57
C GLY A 91 8.13 5.96 8.93
N LEU A 92 7.03 6.13 9.67
CA LEU A 92 5.88 6.94 9.26
C LEU A 92 5.58 8.04 10.28
N GLY A 93 5.07 9.17 9.79
CA GLY A 93 4.69 10.33 10.60
C GLY A 93 3.47 10.15 11.51
N HIS A 94 2.62 9.15 11.25
CA HIS A 94 1.35 8.94 11.94
C HIS A 94 1.15 7.48 12.39
N GLY A 95 0.13 7.28 13.23
CA GLY A 95 -0.29 5.98 13.70
C GLY A 95 -1.31 5.27 12.78
N CYS A 96 -1.64 4.01 13.04
CA CYS A 96 -2.52 3.21 12.19
C CYS A 96 -3.93 3.11 12.80
N SER A 97 -4.94 3.55 12.05
CA SER A 97 -6.35 3.48 12.45
C SER A 97 -6.95 2.08 12.40
N LEU A 98 -6.32 1.16 11.67
CA LEU A 98 -6.81 -0.20 11.40
C LEU A 98 -6.09 -1.28 12.23
N LYS A 99 -5.34 -0.87 13.25
CA LYS A 99 -4.74 -1.77 14.23
C LYS A 99 -5.79 -2.12 15.30
N PRO A 100 -6.22 -3.39 15.42
CA PRO A 100 -7.00 -3.81 16.57
C PRO A 100 -6.06 -3.91 17.79
N SER A 101 -5.99 -2.87 18.64
CA SER A 101 -5.34 -3.03 19.94
C SER A 101 -6.01 -2.23 21.05
N PRO A 102 -6.39 -2.89 22.16
CA PRO A 102 -6.72 -2.23 23.43
C PRO A 102 -5.47 -1.84 24.26
N LEU A 103 -4.25 -2.20 23.85
CA LEU A 103 -3.01 -1.96 24.61
C LEU A 103 -2.05 -0.95 23.98
N ALA A 104 -2.31 -0.50 22.76
CA ALA A 104 -1.50 0.48 22.07
C ALA A 104 -2.44 1.57 21.55
N PRO A 105 -2.27 2.85 21.94
CA PRO A 105 -3.05 3.92 21.34
C PRO A 105 -2.81 3.88 19.83
N SER A 106 -3.80 4.26 19.02
CA SER A 106 -3.66 4.31 17.56
C SER A 106 -2.47 5.15 17.09
N THR A 107 -1.83 5.90 17.98
CA THR A 107 -0.64 6.74 17.81
C THR A 107 0.71 6.05 18.13
N SER A 108 0.76 4.83 18.65
CA SER A 108 2.02 4.16 18.99
C SER A 108 2.77 3.69 17.74
N LYS A 109 3.99 4.17 17.55
CA LYS A 109 4.87 3.76 16.45
C LYS A 109 5.56 2.44 16.76
N LEU A 110 5.60 1.53 15.78
CA LEU A 110 6.22 0.21 15.89
C LEU A 110 7.66 0.20 15.33
N PRO A 111 8.51 -0.80 15.65
CA PRO A 111 9.84 -0.91 15.06
C PRO A 111 9.81 -0.96 13.52
N ILE A 112 10.85 -0.44 12.87
CA ILE A 112 10.99 -0.53 11.41
C ILE A 112 11.17 -1.99 10.98
N ASN A 113 10.58 -2.36 9.85
CA ASN A 113 10.73 -3.69 9.26
C ASN A 113 12.08 -3.81 8.55
N HIS A 114 13.08 -4.37 9.23
CA HIS A 114 14.43 -4.51 8.69
C HIS A 114 14.56 -5.57 7.58
N GLU A 115 13.62 -6.52 7.47
CA GLU A 115 13.64 -7.55 6.42
C GLU A 115 12.83 -7.16 5.18
N ASN A 116 12.15 -6.00 5.20
CA ASN A 116 11.46 -5.49 4.02
C ASN A 116 12.47 -5.18 2.90
N ALA A 117 12.17 -5.69 1.71
CA ALA A 117 12.95 -5.53 0.50
C ALA A 117 12.51 -4.28 -0.28
N TYR A 118 13.23 -3.18 -0.15
CA TYR A 118 12.94 -1.93 -0.86
C TYR A 118 13.73 -1.87 -2.18
N SER A 119 13.11 -2.25 -3.29
CA SER A 119 13.74 -2.17 -4.62
C SER A 119 13.59 -0.79 -5.26
N GLN A 120 14.00 -0.64 -6.53
CA GLN A 120 13.83 0.60 -7.31
C GLN A 120 12.38 1.10 -7.39
N ASN A 121 11.39 0.22 -7.16
CA ASN A 121 10.00 0.64 -7.07
C ASN A 121 9.79 1.67 -5.95
N PHE A 122 10.48 1.51 -4.82
CA PHE A 122 10.31 2.35 -3.63
C PHE A 122 11.14 3.63 -3.73
N PHE A 123 12.43 3.51 -4.07
CA PHE A 123 13.36 4.65 -4.00
C PHE A 123 13.31 5.62 -5.19
N ARG A 124 12.73 5.21 -6.32
CA ARG A 124 12.63 6.09 -7.51
C ARG A 124 11.19 6.48 -7.85
N GLY A 125 10.30 6.47 -6.86
CA GLY A 125 8.92 6.91 -6.98
C GLY A 125 8.10 6.06 -7.95
N GLY A 126 8.15 4.73 -7.80
CA GLY A 126 7.27 3.83 -8.55
C GLY A 126 7.78 3.30 -9.87
N ARG A 127 9.08 3.26 -10.10
CA ARG A 127 9.62 2.86 -11.40
C ARG A 127 9.67 1.33 -11.55
N PHE A 128 9.23 0.83 -12.70
CA PHE A 128 9.22 -0.60 -13.03
C PHE A 128 10.32 -1.00 -14.02
N CYS A 129 10.68 -2.28 -14.06
CA CYS A 129 11.98 -2.73 -14.56
C CYS A 129 12.14 -2.68 -16.09
N ARG A 130 11.07 -2.81 -16.87
CA ARG A 130 11.17 -2.81 -18.34
C ARG A 130 11.51 -1.44 -18.94
N CYS A 131 10.96 -0.37 -18.38
CA CYS A 131 11.04 0.97 -18.95
C CYS A 131 11.67 2.00 -18.01
N ALA A 132 11.91 1.63 -16.75
CA ALA A 132 12.27 2.55 -15.67
C ALA A 132 11.33 3.77 -15.58
N GLN A 133 10.08 3.64 -16.04
CA GLN A 133 9.08 4.71 -15.99
C GLN A 133 8.11 4.49 -14.82
N LYS A 134 7.45 5.59 -14.43
CA LYS A 134 6.31 5.54 -13.53
C LYS A 134 5.11 4.91 -14.24
N TYR A 135 4.25 4.25 -13.48
CA TYR A 135 2.99 3.74 -14.00
C TYR A 135 1.93 4.84 -13.98
N ASP A 136 1.20 5.00 -15.09
CA ASP A 136 0.01 5.86 -15.19
C ASP A 136 -1.15 5.04 -15.78
N ALA A 137 -2.10 4.68 -14.93
CA ALA A 137 -3.24 3.85 -15.30
C ALA A 137 -4.12 4.45 -16.43
N LYS A 138 -4.03 5.76 -16.70
CA LYS A 138 -4.85 6.42 -17.74
C LYS A 138 -4.20 6.37 -19.12
N THR A 139 -2.87 6.34 -19.18
CA THR A 139 -2.12 6.45 -20.44
C THR A 139 -1.43 5.15 -20.82
N GLU A 140 -1.22 4.24 -19.87
CA GLU A 140 -0.53 2.99 -20.09
C GLU A 140 -1.34 2.05 -21.00
N ARG A 141 -0.66 1.48 -22.00
CA ARG A 141 -1.26 0.58 -23.00
C ARG A 141 -0.78 -0.85 -22.85
N GLU A 142 0.31 -1.08 -22.12
CA GLU A 142 0.92 -2.38 -21.93
C GLU A 142 0.76 -2.88 -20.49
N THR A 143 0.81 -4.21 -20.31
CA THR A 143 0.88 -4.80 -18.97
C THR A 143 2.22 -4.46 -18.34
N MET A 144 2.19 -3.82 -17.17
CA MET A 144 3.39 -3.61 -16.38
C MET A 144 3.91 -4.94 -15.83
N VAL A 145 5.11 -5.32 -16.25
CA VAL A 145 5.78 -6.55 -15.80
C VAL A 145 6.88 -6.18 -14.81
N GLN A 146 6.85 -6.83 -13.65
CA GLN A 146 7.95 -6.85 -12.71
C GLN A 146 8.72 -8.16 -12.86
N CYS A 147 10.03 -8.10 -13.11
CA CYS A 147 10.85 -9.31 -13.10
C CYS A 147 11.01 -9.83 -11.67
N LEU A 148 11.18 -11.16 -11.53
CA LEU A 148 11.40 -11.81 -10.23
C LEU A 148 12.56 -11.15 -9.46
N SER A 149 13.61 -10.73 -10.14
CA SER A 149 14.77 -10.05 -9.54
C SER A 149 14.45 -8.68 -8.93
N CYS A 150 13.35 -8.05 -9.33
CA CYS A 150 12.87 -6.80 -8.73
C CYS A 150 11.81 -7.04 -7.64
N GLU A 151 11.16 -8.21 -7.61
CA GLU A 151 10.20 -8.60 -6.57
C GLU A 151 10.90 -8.90 -5.23
N VAL A 152 12.14 -9.38 -5.29
CA VAL A 152 12.98 -9.67 -4.13
C VAL A 152 14.20 -8.75 -4.14
N SER A 153 14.64 -8.26 -2.97
CA SER A 153 15.94 -7.59 -2.89
C SER A 153 17.03 -8.65 -3.00
N PHE A 154 17.65 -8.79 -4.17
CA PHE A 154 18.88 -9.57 -4.29
C PHE A 154 20.01 -8.80 -3.62
N ALA A 155 20.41 -9.24 -2.41
CA ALA A 155 21.70 -8.89 -1.85
C ALA A 155 22.79 -9.62 -2.65
N GLY A 156 23.22 -9.04 -3.77
CA GLY A 156 24.34 -9.55 -4.57
C GLY A 156 24.04 -9.53 -6.06
N GLY A 157 24.65 -8.59 -6.77
CA GLY A 157 24.56 -8.52 -8.23
C GLY A 157 25.13 -7.24 -8.79
N SER A 158 26.44 -7.04 -8.66
CA SER A 158 27.18 -6.06 -9.46
C SER A 158 26.92 -6.36 -10.93
N SER A 159 26.26 -5.45 -11.66
CA SER A 159 26.46 -5.40 -13.10
C SER A 159 26.43 -3.96 -13.55
N LYS A 160 27.62 -3.46 -13.85
CA LYS A 160 27.83 -2.36 -14.80
C LYS A 160 27.07 -2.72 -16.08
N VAL A 161 26.29 -1.78 -16.58
CA VAL A 161 26.18 -1.46 -18.01
C VAL A 161 26.35 0.03 -18.11
#